data_AF-A0A5K0X1R0-F1
#
_entry.id   AF-A0A5K0X1R0-F1
#
_cell.length_a   1.000
_cell.length_b   1.000
_cell.length_c   1.000
_cell.angle_alpha   90.00
_cell.angle_beta   90.00
_cell.angle_gamma   90.00
#
_symmetry.space_group_name_H-M   'P 1'
#
loop_
_entity.id
_entity.type
_entity.pdbx_description
1 polymer ?
#
loop_
_entity_poly.entity_id
_entity_poly.type
_entity_poly.pdbx_seq_one_letter_code
_entity_poly.pdbx_strand_id
1 'polypeptide(L)'
;EYSMPFNEEKQVLYSGRTQFEKALDYYICSRSDLFVPTVSNMFYSNVAGERIRLQNTHMLVPSFQCRSTNFSTCTSRYVTEKDHFVYKCMCPVDDKS
;
A
#
# COMPACT_ATOMS: atom_id res chain seq x y z
N GLU A 1 8.56 -37.35 3.49
CA GLU A 1 7.64 -36.22 3.72
C GLU A 1 7.80 -35.78 5.17
N TYR A 2 8.15 -34.52 5.42
CA TYR A 2 8.27 -33.97 6.77
C TYR A 2 7.07 -33.07 7.03
N SER A 3 6.07 -33.62 7.71
CA SER A 3 4.94 -32.85 8.21
C SER A 3 5.39 -32.15 9.49
N MET A 4 5.56 -30.82 9.45
CA MET A 4 5.71 -30.06 10.70
C MET A 4 4.49 -30.36 11.60
N PRO A 5 4.69 -30.57 12.91
CA PRO A 5 3.59 -30.81 13.82
C PRO A 5 2.65 -29.59 13.78
N PHE A 6 1.37 -29.87 13.57
CA PHE A 6 0.30 -28.89 13.51
C PHE A 6 0.11 -28.29 14.90
N ASN A 7 0.83 -27.20 15.19
CA ASN A 7 0.73 -26.50 16.46
C ASN A 7 -0.43 -25.50 16.41
N GLU A 8 -1.52 -25.78 17.11
CA GLU A 8 -2.75 -24.97 17.13
C GLU A 8 -2.50 -23.52 17.57
N GLU A 9 -1.51 -23.30 18.45
CA GLU A 9 -1.10 -21.96 18.90
C GLU A 9 -0.57 -21.07 17.77
N LYS A 10 0.00 -21.67 16.71
CA LYS A 10 0.47 -20.92 15.55
C LYS A 10 -0.67 -20.49 14.63
N GLN A 11 -1.87 -21.08 14.74
CA GLN A 11 -3.01 -20.69 13.89
C GLN A 11 -3.43 -19.23 14.13
N VAL A 12 -3.27 -18.72 15.35
CA VAL A 12 -3.54 -17.31 15.65
C VAL A 12 -2.63 -16.42 14.80
N LEU A 13 -1.35 -16.78 14.70
CA LEU A 13 -0.32 -16.09 13.93
C LEU A 13 -0.46 -16.22 12.40
N TYR A 14 -1.36 -17.09 11.92
CA TYR A 14 -1.66 -17.30 10.49
C TYR A 14 -3.11 -16.93 10.12
N SER A 15 -3.81 -16.23 11.01
CA SER A 15 -5.19 -15.81 10.78
C SER A 15 -5.32 -14.64 9.79
N GLY A 16 -4.19 -14.02 9.40
CA GLY A 16 -4.15 -12.77 8.64
C GLY A 16 -4.71 -11.57 9.42
N ARG A 17 -4.88 -11.71 10.74
CA ARG A 17 -5.62 -10.75 11.58
C ARG A 17 -4.82 -10.25 12.78
N THR A 18 -3.67 -10.83 13.06
CA THR A 18 -2.81 -10.35 14.15
C THR A 18 -2.24 -8.98 13.81
N GLN A 19 -1.87 -8.21 14.84
CA GLN A 19 -1.20 -6.93 14.63
C GLN A 19 0.16 -7.10 13.94
N PHE A 20 0.83 -8.23 14.18
CA PHE A 20 2.11 -8.54 13.55
C PHE A 20 1.95 -8.80 12.05
N GLU A 21 0.99 -9.63 11.63
CA GLU A 21 0.70 -9.85 10.21
C GLU A 21 0.29 -8.55 9.51
N LYS A 22 -0.57 -7.73 10.14
CA LYS A 22 -0.96 -6.41 9.59
C LYS A 22 0.23 -5.47 9.43
N ALA A 23 1.18 -5.48 10.37
CA ALA A 23 2.40 -4.69 10.27
C ALA A 23 3.31 -5.18 9.13
N LEU A 24 3.41 -6.50 8.93
CA LEU A 24 4.13 -7.09 7.81
C LEU A 24 3.47 -6.75 6.47
N ASP A 25 2.15 -6.91 6.35
CA ASP A 25 1.39 -6.55 5.16
C ASP A 25 1.60 -5.07 4.82
N TYR A 26 1.50 -4.19 5.83
CA TYR A 26 1.77 -2.76 5.66
C TYR A 26 3.19 -2.49 5.17
N TYR A 27 4.20 -3.13 5.77
CA TYR A 27 5.60 -2.94 5.39
C TYR A 27 5.86 -3.39 3.95
N ILE A 28 5.41 -4.59 3.60
CA ILE A 28 5.58 -5.17 2.25
C ILE A 28 4.86 -4.32 1.21
N CYS A 29 3.59 -3.98 1.43
CA CYS A 29 2.82 -3.15 0.51
C CYS A 29 3.37 -1.72 0.37
N SER A 30 4.03 -1.18 1.40
CA SER A 30 4.64 0.16 1.33
C SER A 30 5.98 0.19 0.61
N ARG A 31 6.67 -0.95 0.51
CA ARG A 31 8.02 -1.06 -0.08
C ARG A 31 8.05 -1.71 -1.46
N SER A 32 6.98 -2.37 -1.90
CA SER A 32 6.91 -3.04 -3.20
C SER A 32 7.07 -2.08 -4.39
N ASP A 33 7.49 -2.57 -5.56
CA ASP A 33 7.62 -1.74 -6.77
C ASP A 33 6.26 -1.26 -7.30
N LEU A 34 5.23 -2.07 -7.13
CA LEU A 34 3.85 -1.78 -7.53
C LEU A 34 2.91 -2.15 -6.38
N PHE A 35 1.92 -1.30 -6.13
CA PHE A 35 0.84 -1.58 -5.18
C PHE A 35 -0.53 -1.48 -5.85
N VAL A 36 -1.33 -2.53 -5.66
CA VAL A 36 -2.70 -2.63 -6.20
C VAL A 36 -3.64 -2.98 -5.04
N PRO A 37 -4.39 -2.02 -4.49
CA PRO A 37 -5.35 -2.32 -3.43
C PRO A 37 -6.59 -3.02 -4.00
N THR A 38 -7.15 -3.95 -3.23
CA THR A 38 -8.46 -4.55 -3.55
C THR A 38 -9.62 -3.61 -3.20
N VAL A 39 -9.47 -2.79 -2.16
CA VAL A 39 -10.47 -1.83 -1.67
C VAL A 39 -9.80 -0.58 -1.11
N SER A 40 -10.41 0.58 -1.35
CA SER A 40 -9.96 1.88 -0.83
C SER A 40 -10.38 2.06 0.64
N ASN A 41 -9.70 1.37 1.55
CA ASN A 41 -9.92 1.42 3.00
C ASN A 41 -8.80 2.18 3.73
N MET A 42 -8.88 2.24 5.07
CA MET A 42 -7.85 2.89 5.90
C MET A 42 -6.46 2.28 5.72
N PHE A 43 -6.35 0.97 5.44
CA PHE A 43 -5.07 0.32 5.16
C PHE A 43 -4.46 0.86 3.86
N TYR A 44 -5.26 0.99 2.80
CA TYR A 44 -4.86 1.63 1.55
C TYR A 44 -4.37 3.07 1.77
N SER A 45 -5.10 3.89 2.54
CA SER A 45 -4.66 5.26 2.85
C SER A 45 -3.31 5.28 3.58
N ASN A 46 -3.10 4.41 4.56
CA ASN A 46 -1.83 4.33 5.29
C ASN A 46 -0.67 3.91 4.38
N VAL A 47 -0.86 2.87 3.56
CA VAL A 47 0.16 2.42 2.59
C VAL A 47 0.45 3.53 1.58
N ALA A 48 -0.59 4.19 1.06
CA ALA A 48 -0.43 5.29 0.11
C ALA A 48 0.37 6.45 0.72
N GLY A 49 0.08 6.82 1.97
CA GLY A 49 0.82 7.86 2.67
C GLY A 49 2.32 7.57 2.77
N GLU A 50 2.67 6.35 3.17
CA GLU A 50 4.07 5.94 3.28
C GLU A 50 4.76 5.85 1.92
N ARG A 51 4.08 5.31 0.91
CA ARG A 51 4.58 5.26 -0.46
C ARG A 51 4.85 6.64 -1.04
N ILE A 52 3.95 7.60 -0.82
CA ILE A 52 4.15 9.00 -1.21
C ILE A 52 5.36 9.59 -0.46
N ARG A 53 5.49 9.30 0.84
CA ARG A 53 6.64 9.76 1.64
C ARG A 53 7.97 9.22 1.12
N LEU A 54 7.99 7.97 0.67
CA LEU A 54 9.14 7.30 0.06
C LEU A 54 9.33 7.66 -1.43
N GLN A 55 8.50 8.54 -2.01
CA GLN A 55 8.47 8.88 -3.42
C GLN A 55 8.23 7.68 -4.37
N ASN A 56 7.64 6.59 -3.86
CA ASN A 56 7.28 5.40 -4.63
C ASN A 56 5.77 5.37 -4.93
N THR A 57 5.32 6.26 -5.82
CA THR A 57 3.90 6.50 -6.08
C THR A 57 3.29 5.57 -7.14
N HIS A 58 3.91 4.43 -7.44
CA HIS A 58 3.40 3.45 -8.40
C HIS A 58 2.23 2.66 -7.78
N MET A 59 1.05 3.27 -7.77
CA MET A 59 -0.16 2.74 -7.15
C MET A 59 -1.30 2.69 -8.17
N LEU A 60 -1.79 1.49 -8.45
CA LEU A 60 -2.89 1.27 -9.40
C LEU A 60 -4.15 0.84 -8.66
N VAL A 61 -5.21 1.63 -8.77
CA VAL A 61 -6.50 1.31 -8.16
C VAL A 61 -7.41 0.75 -9.26
N PRO A 62 -7.78 -0.54 -9.21
CA PRO A 62 -8.70 -1.13 -10.17
C PRO A 62 -10.05 -0.38 -10.13
N SER A 63 -10.53 0.08 -11.29
CA SER A 63 -11.82 0.76 -11.42
C SER A 63 -12.50 0.37 -12.73
N PHE A 64 -13.82 0.52 -12.83
CA PHE A 64 -14.54 0.30 -14.09
C PHE A 64 -14.11 1.27 -15.19
N GLN A 65 -13.60 2.45 -14.82
CA GLN A 65 -12.96 3.42 -15.74
C GLN A 65 -11.57 2.99 -16.22
N CYS A 66 -10.93 2.00 -15.59
CA CYS A 66 -9.66 1.40 -16.03
C CYS A 66 -9.92 0.45 -17.23
N ARG A 67 -10.67 0.93 -18.24
CA ARG A 67 -10.93 0.24 -19.49
C ARG A 67 -10.05 0.86 -20.58
N SER A 68 -9.06 0.07 -21.00
CA SER A 68 -8.13 0.27 -22.12
C SER A 68 -6.94 1.21 -21.88
N THR A 69 -5.74 0.61 -22.09
CA THR A 69 -4.43 1.13 -22.51
C THR A 69 -3.80 2.35 -21.84
N ASN A 70 -4.52 3.15 -21.07
CA ASN A 70 -4.02 4.37 -20.43
C ASN A 70 -3.78 4.14 -18.93
N PHE A 71 -2.52 3.90 -18.56
CA PHE A 71 -2.08 3.69 -17.18
C PHE A 71 -2.47 4.84 -16.23
N SER A 72 -2.60 6.07 -16.77
CA SER A 72 -2.99 7.25 -16.00
C SER A 72 -4.39 7.17 -15.41
N THR A 73 -5.35 6.49 -16.05
CA THR A 73 -6.72 6.36 -15.55
C THR A 73 -6.87 5.32 -14.44
N CYS A 74 -5.89 4.44 -14.31
CA CYS A 74 -5.82 3.42 -13.27
C CYS A 74 -4.95 3.88 -12.09
N THR A 75 -4.25 5.01 -12.21
CA THR A 75 -3.39 5.54 -11.15
C THR A 75 -4.24 6.08 -10.00
N SER A 76 -3.81 5.83 -8.77
CA SER A 76 -4.47 6.33 -7.56
C SER A 76 -4.71 7.85 -7.57
N ARG A 77 -5.90 8.28 -7.13
CA ARG A 77 -6.22 9.72 -6.88
C ARG A 77 -5.28 10.39 -5.89
N TYR A 78 -4.74 9.63 -4.93
CA TYR A 78 -3.73 10.14 -4.01
C TYR A 78 -2.44 10.52 -4.73
N VAL A 79 -2.20 10.05 -5.94
CA VAL A 79 -1.03 10.42 -6.75
C VAL A 79 -1.41 11.47 -7.78
N THR A 80 -2.51 11.26 -8.52
CA THR A 80 -2.91 12.15 -9.61
C THR A 80 -3.45 13.50 -9.13
N GLU A 81 -4.30 13.49 -8.10
CA GLU A 81 -4.97 14.68 -7.55
C GLU A 81 -4.26 15.22 -6.29
N LYS A 82 -3.22 14.54 -5.82
CA LYS A 82 -2.51 14.83 -4.55
C LYS A 82 -3.45 14.96 -3.34
N ASP A 83 -4.52 14.17 -3.33
CA ASP A 83 -5.60 14.22 -2.32
C ASP A 83 -5.25 13.54 -0.98
N HIS A 84 -3.98 13.18 -0.76
CA HIS A 84 -3.54 12.57 0.49
C HIS A 84 -3.01 13.63 1.47
N PHE A 85 -3.34 13.52 2.77
CA PHE A 85 -2.92 14.50 3.78
C PHE A 85 -1.39 14.60 3.91
N VAL A 86 -0.64 13.55 3.55
CA VAL A 86 0.83 13.53 3.60
C VAL A 86 1.47 14.65 2.77
N TYR A 87 0.85 15.11 1.69
CA TYR A 87 1.37 16.24 0.90
C TYR A 87 1.35 17.55 1.66
N LYS A 88 0.44 17.70 2.65
CA LYS A 88 0.41 18.87 3.53
C LYS A 88 1.47 18.80 4.63
N CYS A 89 1.93 17.59 4.95
CA CYS A 89 2.94 17.34 5.99
C CYS A 89 4.36 17.25 5.42
N MET A 90 4.53 17.17 4.10
CA MET A 90 5.82 17.27 3.46
C MET A 90 6.33 18.70 3.61
N CYS A 91 7.30 18.89 4.50
CA CYS A 91 8.13 20.09 4.45
C CYS A 91 8.83 20.10 3.09
N PRO A 92 8.92 21.24 2.38
CA PRO A 92 9.73 21.32 1.17
C PRO A 92 11.14 20.84 1.55
N VAL A 93 11.62 19.82 0.85
CA VAL A 93 13.05 19.50 0.92
C VAL A 93 13.72 20.72 0.30
N ASP A 94 14.49 21.45 1.08
CA ASP A 94 15.30 22.56 0.58
C ASP A 94 16.17 22.03 -0.55
N ASP A 95 15.73 22.27 -1.79
CA ASP A 95 16.46 21.95 -3.01
C ASP A 95 17.58 22.98 -3.13
N LYS A 96 18.61 22.81 -2.30
CA LYS A 96 19.86 23.56 -2.45
C LYS A 96 20.59 23.00 -3.66
N SER A 97 20.19 23.56 -4.80
CA SER A 97 20.98 23.74 -6.02
C SER A 97 22.36 24.33 -5.74
#